data_AF-A0A521K3J4-F1
#
_entry.id   AF-A0A521K3J4-F1
#
_cell.length_a   1.000
_cell.length_b   1.000
_cell.length_c   1.000
_cell.angle_alpha   90.00
_cell.angle_beta   90.00
_cell.angle_gamma   90.00
#
_symmetry.space_group_name_H-M   'P 1'
#
loop_
_entity.id
_entity.type
_entity.pdbx_description
1 polymer ?
#
loop_
_entity_poly.entity_id
_entity_poly.type
_entity_poly.pdbx_seq_one_letter_code
_entity_poly.pdbx_strand_id
1 'polypeptide(L)'
;MNSTIGERSEPALRALGTASNPHQRRIYTFGVGHDVNAPLLDGLAAASRAKANYVQPEEDVEARVSEVFRALRGPVFTSLALEILDEQGQPDTQLLTEILPAALPDLYAGDELSLFGRFREQRGVAFRVRGDYLGAPRTFEFRFDLHRNSVANSFVPRLWASRRVALLIDEARGAGAQAQANDPRTTELVQEITKLSTQYGIMTEYTSFLALEGTPLLQQESVLAQVRANLRDQGQLQRSGRAAVNQSVNNQRRVAQAQLNRANRMYDPQGKQVQFSGVQQFGGRTFFKRGETWVDARVVALGAAAKIDRQIEFGSTDHRALLGMLEASRQQAALSMAGDIVLQQDGHVFYVRRPPAVASAAPATPAAPTPAAAAVPASAGA
;
A
#
# COMPACT_ATOMS: atom_id res chain seq x y z
N MET A 1 -0.81 20.95 -16.26
CA MET A 1 -0.37 22.35 -16.19
C MET A 1 -1.18 23.11 -15.15
N ASN A 2 -0.60 24.15 -14.56
CA ASN A 2 -1.35 25.10 -13.71
C ASN A 2 -2.19 26.03 -14.58
N SER A 3 -3.14 26.73 -13.95
CA SER A 3 -3.90 27.78 -14.62
C SER A 3 -2.95 28.73 -15.34
N THR A 4 -3.22 29.00 -16.62
CA THR A 4 -2.43 29.91 -17.44
C THR A 4 -2.83 31.38 -17.23
N ILE A 5 -3.93 31.62 -16.50
CA ILE A 5 -4.47 32.97 -16.22
C ILE A 5 -4.79 33.05 -14.72
N GLY A 6 -4.50 34.21 -14.10
CA GLY A 6 -4.80 34.46 -12.69
C GLY A 6 -3.85 33.74 -11.72
N GLU A 7 -4.37 33.31 -10.57
CA GLU A 7 -3.62 32.61 -9.53
C GLU A 7 -3.11 31.25 -10.05
N ARG A 8 -1.84 30.93 -9.75
CA ARG A 8 -1.13 29.74 -10.25
C ARG A 8 -0.51 28.90 -9.13
N SER A 9 -0.50 29.40 -7.90
CA SER A 9 0.00 28.72 -6.72
C SER A 9 -0.99 27.62 -6.32
N GLU A 10 -0.53 26.37 -6.31
CA GLU A 10 -1.42 25.25 -5.94
C GLU A 10 -1.96 25.35 -4.52
N PRO A 11 -1.16 25.71 -3.48
CA PRO A 11 -1.71 25.94 -2.14
C PRO A 11 -2.79 27.03 -2.12
N ALA A 12 -2.59 28.13 -2.86
CA ALA A 12 -3.57 29.21 -2.94
C ALA A 12 -4.86 28.78 -3.65
N LEU A 13 -4.75 28.05 -4.76
CA LEU A 13 -5.91 27.52 -5.48
C LEU A 13 -6.71 26.52 -4.63
N ARG A 14 -6.03 25.66 -3.85
CA ARG A 14 -6.71 24.77 -2.89
C ARG A 14 -7.41 25.54 -1.78
N ALA A 15 -6.74 26.54 -1.20
CA ALA A 15 -7.34 27.40 -0.19
C ALA A 15 -8.57 28.14 -0.71
N LEU A 16 -8.49 28.66 -1.94
CA LEU A 16 -9.62 29.29 -2.63
C LEU A 16 -10.76 28.31 -2.85
N GLY A 17 -10.48 27.10 -3.35
CA GLY A 17 -11.51 26.06 -3.54
C GLY A 17 -12.26 25.71 -2.26
N THR A 18 -11.57 25.68 -1.12
CA THR A 18 -12.19 25.47 0.19
C THR A 18 -12.99 26.70 0.64
N ALA A 19 -12.40 27.90 0.55
CA ALA A 19 -13.04 29.14 1.00
C ALA A 19 -14.29 29.50 0.19
N SER A 20 -14.29 29.22 -1.11
CA SER A 20 -15.43 29.43 -2.01
C SER A 20 -16.48 28.32 -1.94
N ASN A 21 -16.36 27.37 -1.03
CA ASN A 21 -17.29 26.26 -0.86
C ASN A 21 -17.94 26.25 0.55
N PRO A 22 -18.69 27.30 0.93
CA PRO A 22 -19.24 27.44 2.28
C PRO A 22 -20.26 26.34 2.63
N HIS A 23 -20.89 25.73 1.63
CA HIS A 23 -21.83 24.62 1.80
C HIS A 23 -21.16 23.25 1.82
N GLN A 24 -19.82 23.20 1.87
CA GLN A 24 -19.03 21.96 1.92
C GLN A 24 -19.45 20.94 0.85
N ARG A 25 -19.76 21.42 -0.36
CA ARG A 25 -20.15 20.58 -1.50
C ARG A 25 -18.98 19.72 -1.96
N ARG A 26 -19.28 18.56 -2.53
CA ARG A 26 -18.27 17.64 -3.09
C ARG A 26 -17.81 18.18 -4.44
N ILE A 27 -16.49 18.27 -4.65
CA ILE A 27 -15.87 18.76 -5.88
C ILE A 27 -15.17 17.58 -6.55
N TYR A 28 -15.84 16.98 -7.54
CA TYR A 28 -15.24 15.95 -8.37
C TYR A 28 -14.39 16.60 -9.46
N THR A 29 -13.09 16.37 -9.42
CA THR A 29 -12.17 16.89 -10.45
C THR A 29 -12.03 15.87 -11.57
N PHE A 30 -11.88 16.37 -12.80
CA PHE A 30 -11.62 15.56 -14.00
C PHE A 30 -10.33 16.05 -14.65
N GLY A 31 -9.34 15.16 -14.73
CA GLY A 31 -8.14 15.36 -15.51
C GLY A 31 -8.22 14.58 -16.82
N VAL A 32 -8.42 15.26 -17.94
CA VAL A 32 -8.46 14.64 -19.27
C VAL A 32 -7.07 14.67 -19.87
N GLY A 33 -6.55 13.49 -20.22
CA GLY A 33 -5.18 13.32 -20.68
C GLY A 33 -4.14 13.52 -19.58
N HIS A 34 -2.93 13.88 -19.99
CA HIS A 34 -1.76 13.90 -19.11
C HIS A 34 -1.29 15.31 -18.74
N ASP A 35 -1.72 16.35 -19.46
CA ASP A 35 -1.25 17.73 -19.28
C ASP A 35 -2.02 18.49 -18.19
N VAL A 36 -2.38 17.79 -17.11
CA VAL A 36 -3.10 18.32 -15.95
C VAL A 36 -2.17 18.42 -14.75
N ASN A 37 -2.42 19.35 -13.83
CA ASN A 37 -1.72 19.32 -12.54
C ASN A 37 -2.39 18.29 -11.64
N ALA A 38 -1.84 17.09 -11.58
CA ALA A 38 -2.50 15.99 -10.87
C ALA A 38 -2.63 16.27 -9.35
N PRO A 39 -1.56 16.68 -8.62
CA PRO A 39 -1.65 16.99 -7.19
C PRO A 39 -2.64 18.11 -6.81
N LEU A 40 -2.82 19.12 -7.66
CA LEU A 40 -3.83 20.15 -7.46
C LEU A 40 -5.24 19.56 -7.53
N LEU A 41 -5.51 18.76 -8.56
CA LEU A 41 -6.82 18.12 -8.75
C LEU A 41 -7.14 17.12 -7.62
N ASP A 42 -6.14 16.34 -7.19
CA ASP A 42 -6.25 15.45 -6.04
C ASP A 42 -6.59 16.23 -4.77
N GLY A 43 -5.84 17.30 -4.49
CA GLY A 43 -6.03 18.11 -3.29
C GLY A 43 -7.38 18.82 -3.22
N LEU A 44 -7.87 19.36 -4.35
CA LEU A 44 -9.21 19.96 -4.43
C LEU A 44 -10.32 18.94 -4.18
N ALA A 45 -10.20 17.74 -4.77
CA ALA A 45 -11.17 16.68 -4.56
C ALA A 45 -11.15 16.18 -3.11
N ALA A 46 -9.96 15.89 -2.57
CA ALA A 46 -9.77 15.40 -1.20
C ALA A 46 -10.31 16.40 -0.16
N ALA A 47 -10.03 17.70 -0.32
CA ALA A 47 -10.52 18.76 0.58
C ALA A 47 -12.06 18.85 0.63
N SER A 48 -12.74 18.38 -0.42
CA SER A 48 -14.21 18.38 -0.52
C SER A 48 -14.84 17.00 -0.26
N ARG A 49 -14.05 16.01 0.21
CA ARG A 49 -14.46 14.60 0.42
C ARG A 49 -14.87 13.87 -0.87
N ALA A 50 -14.39 14.35 -2.02
CA ALA A 50 -14.55 13.73 -3.32
C ALA A 50 -13.24 13.04 -3.77
N LYS A 51 -13.26 12.45 -4.96
CA LYS A 51 -12.09 11.83 -5.60
C LYS A 51 -11.80 12.52 -6.93
N ALA A 52 -10.52 12.64 -7.28
CA ALA A 52 -10.10 13.09 -8.58
C ALA A 52 -10.19 11.93 -9.58
N ASN A 53 -10.69 12.21 -10.78
CA ASN A 53 -10.87 11.24 -11.85
C ASN A 53 -9.93 11.61 -12.99
N TYR A 54 -9.09 10.67 -13.39
CA TYR A 54 -8.22 10.84 -14.56
C TYR A 54 -8.77 9.99 -15.69
N VAL A 55 -8.86 10.58 -16.88
CA VAL A 55 -9.27 9.90 -18.10
C VAL A 55 -8.06 9.88 -19.03
N GLN A 56 -7.50 8.69 -19.25
CA GLN A 56 -6.41 8.53 -20.22
C GLN A 56 -6.94 8.71 -21.65
N PRO A 57 -6.10 9.14 -22.62
CA PRO A 57 -6.53 9.33 -24.01
C PRO A 57 -7.15 8.09 -24.65
N GLU A 58 -6.77 6.90 -24.19
CA GLU A 58 -7.25 5.62 -24.69
C GLU A 58 -8.38 5.01 -23.83
N GLU A 59 -8.73 5.65 -22.70
CA GLU A 59 -9.81 5.21 -21.82
C GLU A 59 -11.17 5.80 -22.24
N ASP A 60 -12.23 5.04 -21.94
CA ASP A 60 -13.60 5.50 -22.16
C ASP A 60 -14.01 6.56 -21.14
N VAL A 61 -14.20 7.79 -21.63
CA VAL A 61 -14.70 8.93 -20.85
C VAL A 61 -16.07 8.62 -20.24
N GLU A 62 -16.94 7.90 -20.95
CA GLU A 62 -18.30 7.60 -20.50
C GLU A 62 -18.30 6.75 -19.23
N ALA A 63 -17.35 5.82 -19.10
CA ALA A 63 -17.20 5.00 -17.90
C ALA A 63 -16.90 5.87 -16.66
N ARG A 64 -15.96 6.82 -16.77
CA ARG A 64 -15.60 7.74 -15.68
C ARG A 64 -16.69 8.73 -15.34
N VAL A 65 -17.35 9.25 -16.35
CA VAL A 65 -18.51 10.14 -16.18
C VAL A 65 -19.65 9.39 -15.47
N SER A 66 -19.90 8.13 -15.84
CA SER A 66 -20.91 7.27 -15.20
C SER A 66 -20.61 7.01 -13.72
N GLU A 67 -19.35 6.80 -13.34
CA GLU A 67 -18.93 6.67 -11.93
C GLU A 67 -19.30 7.92 -11.13
N VAL A 68 -19.02 9.11 -11.66
CA VAL A 68 -19.37 10.37 -11.00
C VAL A 68 -20.88 10.60 -10.98
N PHE A 69 -21.63 10.27 -12.04
CA PHE A 69 -23.09 10.36 -12.05
C PHE A 69 -23.74 9.46 -10.98
N ARG A 70 -23.18 8.27 -10.70
CA ARG A 70 -23.63 7.46 -9.57
C ARG A 70 -23.40 8.18 -8.24
N ALA A 71 -22.25 8.84 -8.09
CA ALA A 71 -21.96 9.65 -6.90
C ALA A 71 -22.86 10.89 -6.78
N LEU A 72 -23.36 11.45 -7.88
CA LEU A 72 -24.29 12.59 -7.85
C LEU A 72 -25.68 12.23 -7.29
N ARG A 73 -26.06 10.94 -7.25
CA ARG A 73 -27.28 10.49 -6.56
C ARG A 73 -27.25 10.75 -5.05
N GLY A 74 -26.05 11.02 -4.52
CA GLY A 74 -25.83 11.34 -3.13
C GLY A 74 -25.49 10.10 -2.28
N PRO A 75 -24.76 10.31 -1.18
CA PRO A 75 -24.43 9.27 -0.23
C PRO A 75 -25.64 8.83 0.60
N VAL A 76 -25.61 7.59 1.08
CA VAL A 76 -26.62 7.02 1.98
C VAL A 76 -26.30 7.28 3.45
N PHE A 77 -25.02 7.44 3.81
CA PHE A 77 -24.59 7.74 5.17
C PHE A 77 -23.53 8.85 5.15
N THR A 78 -23.79 9.96 5.85
CA THR A 78 -22.94 11.15 5.84
C THR A 78 -22.53 11.59 7.23
N SER A 79 -21.54 12.47 7.30
CA SER A 79 -21.07 13.04 8.57
C SER A 79 -20.67 11.96 9.58
N LEU A 80 -20.01 10.90 9.09
CA LEU A 80 -19.59 9.78 9.91
C LEU A 80 -18.61 10.25 10.97
N ALA A 81 -18.85 9.84 12.21
CA ALA A 81 -17.92 9.99 13.32
C ALA A 81 -17.72 8.65 14.00
N LEU A 82 -16.46 8.35 14.32
CA LEU A 82 -16.07 7.18 15.09
C LEU A 82 -15.74 7.59 16.52
N GLU A 83 -16.35 6.92 17.48
CA GLU A 83 -16.04 7.00 18.89
C GLU A 83 -15.55 5.62 19.36
N ILE A 84 -14.48 5.62 20.14
CA ILE A 84 -13.88 4.42 20.72
C ILE A 84 -14.24 4.44 22.19
N LEU A 85 -14.75 3.32 22.68
CA LEU A 85 -15.24 3.16 24.04
C LEU A 85 -14.50 2.02 24.72
N ASP A 86 -14.19 2.24 25.98
CA ASP A 86 -13.66 1.21 26.87
C ASP A 86 -14.75 0.16 27.24
N GLU A 87 -14.39 -0.81 28.07
CA GLU A 87 -15.31 -1.90 28.47
C GLU A 87 -16.45 -1.38 29.38
N GLN A 88 -16.25 -0.22 29.99
CA GLN A 88 -17.20 0.48 30.85
C GLN A 88 -18.09 1.45 30.05
N GLY A 89 -17.90 1.53 28.72
CA GLY A 89 -18.65 2.38 27.81
C GLY A 89 -18.23 3.86 27.84
N GLN A 90 -17.06 4.19 28.41
CA GLN A 90 -16.52 5.54 28.45
C GLN A 90 -15.62 5.81 27.22
N PRO A 91 -15.56 7.05 26.71
CA PRO A 91 -14.68 7.39 25.60
C PRO A 91 -13.20 7.15 25.91
N ASP A 92 -12.51 6.38 25.06
CA ASP A 92 -11.08 6.10 25.15
C ASP A 92 -10.37 6.60 23.88
N THR A 93 -9.55 7.64 24.03
CA THR A 93 -8.80 8.25 22.93
C THR A 93 -7.35 7.77 22.84
N GLN A 94 -6.90 6.93 23.78
CA GLN A 94 -5.49 6.52 23.89
C GLN A 94 -5.24 5.09 23.44
N LEU A 95 -6.26 4.22 23.48
CA LEU A 95 -6.15 2.82 23.09
C LEU A 95 -5.69 2.66 21.64
N LEU A 96 -6.20 3.49 20.72
CA LEU A 96 -5.91 3.44 19.30
C LEU A 96 -5.16 4.68 18.80
N THR A 97 -4.16 4.46 17.96
CA THR A 97 -3.38 5.50 17.31
C THR A 97 -3.30 5.26 15.81
N GLU A 98 -3.05 6.32 15.05
CA GLU A 98 -2.80 6.25 13.59
C GLU A 98 -3.95 5.58 12.83
N ILE A 99 -5.19 5.96 13.17
CA ILE A 99 -6.41 5.47 12.52
C ILE A 99 -6.52 6.06 11.11
N LEU A 100 -6.75 5.20 10.12
CA LEU A 100 -6.84 5.51 8.71
C LEU A 100 -8.18 5.03 8.11
N PRO A 101 -8.85 5.87 7.30
CA PRO A 101 -8.53 7.28 7.05
C PRO A 101 -8.77 8.16 8.30
N ALA A 102 -8.04 9.27 8.40
CA ALA A 102 -8.16 10.20 9.53
C ALA A 102 -9.49 10.98 9.51
N ALA A 103 -10.00 11.28 8.30
CA ALA A 103 -11.34 11.81 8.09
C ALA A 103 -12.20 10.73 7.45
N LEU A 104 -13.35 10.43 8.06
CA LEU A 104 -14.25 9.40 7.54
C LEU A 104 -14.97 9.93 6.28
N PRO A 105 -14.99 9.14 5.20
CA PRO A 105 -15.72 9.52 4.00
C PRO A 105 -17.22 9.35 4.21
N ASP A 106 -18.00 10.01 3.36
CA ASP A 106 -19.41 9.66 3.20
C ASP A 106 -19.52 8.31 2.47
N LEU A 107 -20.55 7.53 2.77
CA LEU A 107 -20.77 6.20 2.17
C LEU A 107 -21.93 6.24 1.18
N TYR A 108 -21.70 5.67 0.00
CA TYR A 108 -22.70 5.47 -1.04
C TYR A 108 -23.26 4.05 -0.99
N ALA A 109 -24.36 3.82 -1.70
CA ALA A 109 -24.94 2.48 -1.81
C ALA A 109 -23.93 1.52 -2.44
N GLY A 110 -23.57 0.46 -1.72
CA GLY A 110 -22.58 -0.54 -2.15
C GLY A 110 -21.14 -0.25 -1.71
N ASP A 111 -20.89 0.86 -1.03
CA ASP A 111 -19.56 1.16 -0.49
C ASP A 111 -19.22 0.30 0.73
N GLU A 112 -17.91 0.06 0.92
CA GLU A 112 -17.34 -0.53 2.13
C GLU A 112 -16.41 0.48 2.81
N LEU A 113 -16.59 0.68 4.12
CA LEU A 113 -15.66 1.45 4.94
C LEU A 113 -14.70 0.53 5.69
N SER A 114 -13.44 0.48 5.26
CA SER A 114 -12.38 -0.24 5.99
C SER A 114 -11.52 0.74 6.80
N LEU A 115 -11.46 0.52 8.11
CA LEU A 115 -10.65 1.30 9.06
C LEU A 115 -9.43 0.49 9.50
N PHE A 116 -8.27 1.15 9.55
CA PHE A 116 -7.04 0.55 10.04
C PHE A 116 -6.47 1.42 11.15
N GLY A 117 -6.00 0.80 12.24
CA GLY A 117 -5.36 1.53 13.32
C GLY A 117 -4.43 0.62 14.11
N ARG A 118 -3.66 1.22 15.01
CA ARG A 118 -2.76 0.50 15.90
C ARG A 118 -3.28 0.59 17.31
N PHE A 119 -3.41 -0.55 17.99
CA PHE A 119 -3.76 -0.57 19.41
C PHE A 119 -2.52 -0.73 20.28
N ARG A 120 -2.56 -0.12 21.47
CA ARG A 120 -1.46 -0.18 22.46
C ARG A 120 -1.61 -1.34 23.43
N GLU A 121 -2.84 -1.74 23.73
CA GLU A 121 -3.18 -2.71 24.77
C GLU A 121 -4.14 -3.78 24.23
N GLN A 122 -4.04 -4.99 24.78
CA GLN A 122 -4.91 -6.11 24.45
C GLN A 122 -6.06 -6.17 25.44
N ARG A 123 -7.19 -5.54 25.10
CA ARG A 123 -8.40 -5.48 25.93
C ARG A 123 -9.66 -5.47 25.06
N GLY A 124 -10.82 -5.67 25.68
CA GLY A 124 -12.10 -5.41 25.03
C GLY A 124 -12.26 -3.94 24.67
N VAL A 125 -12.92 -3.66 23.55
CA VAL A 125 -13.21 -2.33 23.04
C VAL A 125 -14.56 -2.31 22.33
N ALA A 126 -15.28 -1.19 22.41
CA ALA A 126 -16.43 -0.95 21.56
C ALA A 126 -16.18 0.23 20.62
N PHE A 127 -16.53 0.06 19.35
CA PHE A 127 -16.55 1.13 18.36
C PHE A 127 -17.98 1.57 18.14
N ARG A 128 -18.22 2.87 18.26
CA ARG A 128 -19.49 3.51 17.95
C ARG A 128 -19.33 4.37 16.72
N VAL A 129 -20.02 4.00 15.65
CA VAL A 129 -20.09 4.77 14.40
C VAL A 129 -21.43 5.48 14.34
N ARG A 130 -21.41 6.82 14.24
CA ARG A 130 -22.61 7.66 14.15
C ARG A 130 -22.58 8.54 12.91
N GLY A 131 -23.73 8.96 12.43
CA GLY A 131 -23.85 9.90 11.31
C GLY A 131 -25.30 10.15 10.92
N ASP A 132 -25.50 10.80 9.77
CA ASP A 132 -26.80 11.01 9.14
C ASP A 132 -27.03 9.96 8.05
N TYR A 133 -27.96 9.05 8.29
CA TYR A 133 -28.35 7.99 7.36
C TYR A 133 -29.68 8.37 6.71
N LEU A 134 -29.63 8.73 5.43
CA LEU A 134 -30.78 9.16 4.64
C LEU A 134 -31.60 10.28 5.33
N GLY A 135 -30.94 11.26 5.94
CA GLY A 135 -31.58 12.40 6.60
C GLY A 135 -32.00 12.16 8.06
N ALA A 136 -31.66 11.00 8.63
CA ALA A 136 -31.94 10.68 10.02
C ALA A 136 -30.68 10.25 10.78
N PRO A 137 -30.50 10.69 12.04
CA PRO A 137 -29.36 10.25 12.84
C PRO A 137 -29.41 8.74 13.08
N ARG A 138 -28.29 8.05 12.84
CA ARG A 138 -28.13 6.62 13.11
C ARG A 138 -26.80 6.35 13.80
N THR A 139 -26.82 5.33 14.66
CA THR A 139 -25.67 4.87 15.43
C THR A 139 -25.56 3.36 15.33
N PHE A 140 -24.34 2.87 15.11
CA PHE A 140 -23.98 1.45 15.12
C PHE A 140 -22.90 1.23 16.17
N GLU A 141 -23.04 0.19 16.99
CA GLU A 141 -22.04 -0.18 18.00
C GLU A 141 -21.52 -1.59 17.69
N PHE A 142 -20.20 -1.75 17.71
CA PHE A 142 -19.51 -3.00 17.43
C PHE A 142 -18.52 -3.28 18.56
N ARG A 143 -18.59 -4.47 19.15
CA ARG A 143 -17.68 -4.88 20.23
C ARG A 143 -16.66 -5.85 19.72
N PHE A 144 -15.40 -5.60 20.07
CA PHE A 144 -14.27 -6.44 19.71
C PHE A 144 -13.42 -6.73 20.91
N ASP A 145 -12.68 -7.80 20.77
CA ASP A 145 -11.68 -8.28 21.68
C ASP A 145 -10.33 -8.17 20.93
N LEU A 146 -9.39 -7.42 21.50
CA LEU A 146 -8.06 -7.18 20.91
C LEU A 146 -6.99 -8.18 21.41
N HIS A 147 -7.32 -9.46 21.61
CA HIS A 147 -6.41 -10.40 22.29
C HIS A 147 -5.45 -11.24 21.41
N ARG A 148 -5.22 -10.98 20.11
CA ARG A 148 -4.26 -11.81 19.34
C ARG A 148 -3.59 -11.23 18.09
N ASN A 149 -2.25 -11.26 18.10
CA ASN A 149 -1.44 -11.32 16.88
C ASN A 149 -1.54 -12.72 16.27
N SER A 150 -2.54 -12.95 15.42
CA SER A 150 -2.59 -14.16 14.59
C SER A 150 -1.82 -13.94 13.29
N VAL A 151 -1.02 -14.92 12.87
CA VAL A 151 -0.38 -14.90 11.54
C VAL A 151 -1.41 -14.95 10.41
N ALA A 152 -2.62 -15.45 10.67
CA ALA A 152 -3.73 -15.32 9.71
C ALA A 152 -3.99 -13.86 9.33
N ASN A 153 -3.75 -12.92 10.25
CA ASN A 153 -3.93 -11.49 10.06
C ASN A 153 -2.61 -10.75 9.78
N SER A 154 -1.53 -11.47 9.44
CA SER A 154 -0.21 -10.87 9.13
C SER A 154 -0.23 -9.93 7.91
N PHE A 155 -1.30 -9.97 7.12
CA PHE A 155 -1.53 -9.04 6.02
C PHE A 155 -2.00 -7.65 6.49
N VAL A 156 -2.64 -7.54 7.66
CA VAL A 156 -3.25 -6.30 8.15
C VAL A 156 -2.20 -5.20 8.40
N PRO A 157 -1.06 -5.46 9.06
CA PRO A 157 -0.02 -4.44 9.24
C PRO A 157 0.50 -3.87 7.92
N ARG A 158 0.62 -4.70 6.88
CA ARG A 158 1.06 -4.26 5.55
C ARG A 158 0.00 -3.43 4.83
N LEU A 159 -1.29 -3.77 4.97
CA LEU A 159 -2.37 -2.92 4.45
C LEU A 159 -2.39 -1.54 5.13
N TRP A 160 -2.30 -1.53 6.46
CA TRP A 160 -2.18 -0.30 7.24
C TRP A 160 -0.98 0.54 6.78
N ALA A 161 0.21 -0.08 6.67
CA ALA A 161 1.43 0.61 6.26
C ALA A 161 1.34 1.14 4.83
N SER A 162 0.72 0.41 3.90
CA SER A 162 0.51 0.87 2.52
C SER A 162 -0.38 2.11 2.46
N ARG A 163 -1.49 2.13 3.22
CA ARG A 163 -2.35 3.31 3.35
C ARG A 163 -1.63 4.48 4.04
N ARG A 164 -0.84 4.21 5.07
CA ARG A 164 -0.04 5.23 5.78
C ARG A 164 0.99 5.87 4.83
N VAL A 165 1.75 5.06 4.10
CA VAL A 165 2.71 5.55 3.08
C VAL A 165 2.00 6.41 2.04
N ALA A 166 0.81 6.04 1.60
CA ALA A 166 0.06 6.82 0.63
C ALA A 166 -0.31 8.23 1.15
N LEU A 167 -0.73 8.33 2.42
CA LEU A 167 -1.03 9.62 3.04
C LEU A 167 0.22 10.48 3.21
N LEU A 168 1.34 9.88 3.61
CA LEU A 168 2.63 10.59 3.72
C LEU A 168 3.10 11.11 2.35
N ILE A 169 2.85 10.34 1.28
CA ILE A 169 3.10 10.77 -0.09
C ILE A 169 2.19 11.93 -0.49
N ASP A 170 0.90 11.87 -0.18
CA ASP A 170 -0.03 12.96 -0.47
C ASP A 170 0.38 14.25 0.25
N GLU A 171 0.83 14.16 1.51
CA GLU A 171 1.33 15.31 2.26
C GLU A 171 2.60 15.89 1.62
N ALA A 172 3.58 15.03 1.32
CA ALA A 172 4.83 15.44 0.70
C ALA A 172 4.62 16.06 -0.69
N ARG A 173 3.72 15.48 -1.50
CA ARG A 173 3.33 16.04 -2.80
C ARG A 173 2.52 17.31 -2.61
N GLY A 174 1.65 17.41 -1.61
CA GLY A 174 0.81 18.57 -1.33
C GLY A 174 1.61 19.84 -1.05
N ALA A 175 2.76 19.72 -0.38
CA ALA A 175 3.68 20.83 -0.14
C ALA A 175 4.24 21.46 -1.44
N GLY A 176 4.29 20.69 -2.53
CA GLY A 176 4.72 21.16 -3.85
C GLY A 176 6.20 21.56 -3.91
N ALA A 177 6.59 22.27 -4.96
CA ALA A 177 7.96 22.75 -5.18
C ALA A 177 8.43 23.82 -4.16
N GLN A 178 7.54 24.31 -3.31
CA GLN A 178 7.84 25.28 -2.25
C GLN A 178 8.36 24.61 -0.97
N ALA A 179 8.29 23.28 -0.88
CA ALA A 179 8.91 22.54 0.20
C ALA A 179 10.42 22.84 0.23
N GLN A 180 10.90 23.42 1.33
CA GLN A 180 12.32 23.69 1.49
C GLN A 180 13.06 22.36 1.61
N ALA A 181 14.22 22.24 0.96
CA ALA A 181 15.01 21.01 0.94
C ALA A 181 15.37 20.48 2.35
N ASN A 182 15.39 21.36 3.36
CA ASN A 182 15.73 21.07 4.75
C ASN A 182 14.56 21.28 5.72
N ASP A 183 13.30 21.30 5.24
CA ASP A 183 12.14 21.37 6.13
C ASP A 183 12.13 20.13 7.07
N PRO A 184 12.11 20.32 8.40
CA PRO A 184 11.98 19.22 9.36
C PRO A 184 10.81 18.29 9.06
N ARG A 185 9.67 18.84 8.61
CA ARG A 185 8.48 18.04 8.26
C ARG A 185 8.75 17.12 7.09
N THR A 186 9.41 17.63 6.04
CA THR A 186 9.78 16.80 4.88
C THR A 186 10.76 15.70 5.29
N THR A 187 11.65 15.98 6.24
CA THR A 187 12.58 14.97 6.77
C THR A 187 11.85 13.85 7.52
N GLU A 188 10.89 14.20 8.39
CA GLU A 188 10.06 13.22 9.10
C GLU A 188 9.24 12.36 8.12
N LEU A 189 8.61 12.98 7.11
CA LEU A 189 7.86 12.27 6.06
C LEU A 189 8.76 11.27 5.31
N VAL A 190 9.95 11.70 4.86
CA VAL A 190 10.90 10.84 4.16
C VAL A 190 11.35 9.67 5.04
N GLN A 191 11.65 9.93 6.32
CA GLN A 191 12.05 8.90 7.27
C GLN A 191 10.94 7.86 7.48
N GLU A 192 9.71 8.31 7.67
CA GLU A 192 8.57 7.42 7.90
C GLU A 192 8.23 6.61 6.63
N ILE A 193 8.22 7.24 5.44
CA ILE A 193 8.04 6.55 4.16
C ILE A 193 9.11 5.48 3.97
N THR A 194 10.37 5.81 4.22
CA THR A 194 11.51 4.88 4.06
C THR A 194 11.39 3.70 5.02
N LYS A 195 11.11 3.98 6.30
CA LYS A 195 10.95 2.96 7.35
C LYS A 195 9.83 1.99 7.01
N LEU A 196 8.63 2.50 6.74
CA LEU A 196 7.45 1.67 6.44
C LEU A 196 7.63 0.89 5.13
N SER A 197 8.18 1.53 4.10
CA SER A 197 8.41 0.87 2.80
C SER A 197 9.44 -0.24 2.90
N THR A 198 10.50 -0.04 3.69
CA THR A 198 11.52 -1.07 3.92
C THR A 198 10.96 -2.21 4.76
N GLN A 199 10.29 -1.89 5.87
CA GLN A 199 9.74 -2.88 6.80
C GLN A 199 8.66 -3.78 6.17
N TYR A 200 7.75 -3.18 5.39
CA TYR A 200 6.58 -3.88 4.82
C TYR A 200 6.70 -4.15 3.31
N GLY A 201 7.84 -3.82 2.71
CA GLY A 201 8.13 -4.06 1.30
C GLY A 201 7.17 -3.34 0.36
N ILE A 202 6.87 -2.08 0.64
CA ILE A 202 5.92 -1.26 -0.13
C ILE A 202 6.68 -0.53 -1.22
N MET A 203 6.41 -0.88 -2.48
CA MET A 203 7.05 -0.26 -3.63
C MET A 203 6.24 0.93 -4.12
N THR A 204 6.90 2.08 -4.16
CA THR A 204 6.38 3.36 -4.67
C THR A 204 7.34 3.89 -5.72
N GLU A 205 6.97 4.97 -6.38
CA GLU A 205 7.83 5.72 -7.28
C GLU A 205 9.14 6.11 -6.57
N TYR A 206 9.05 6.40 -5.28
CA TYR A 206 10.17 6.87 -4.46
C TYR A 206 11.00 5.75 -3.84
N THR A 207 10.46 4.54 -3.71
CA THR A 207 11.07 3.41 -2.97
C THR A 207 11.28 2.17 -3.83
N SER A 208 10.88 2.18 -5.09
CA SER A 208 11.02 1.07 -6.04
C SER A 208 12.48 0.62 -6.22
N PHE A 209 13.44 1.53 -6.07
CA PHE A 209 14.85 1.22 -6.15
C PHE A 209 15.30 0.20 -5.10
N LEU A 210 14.61 0.06 -3.95
CA LEU A 210 14.91 -0.95 -2.94
C LEU A 210 14.89 -2.38 -3.51
N ALA A 211 14.10 -2.61 -4.58
CA ALA A 211 14.01 -3.87 -5.29
C ALA A 211 15.20 -4.18 -6.20
N LEU A 212 16.08 -3.20 -6.46
CA LEU A 212 17.25 -3.36 -7.32
C LEU A 212 18.39 -4.07 -6.58
N GLU A 213 19.12 -4.92 -7.29
CA GLU A 213 20.22 -5.71 -6.73
C GLU A 213 21.35 -4.83 -6.17
N GLY A 214 21.67 -3.73 -6.86
CA GLY A 214 22.76 -2.83 -6.50
C GLY A 214 22.47 -1.89 -5.32
N THR A 215 21.27 -1.92 -4.74
CA THR A 215 20.93 -0.97 -3.67
C THR A 215 21.57 -1.37 -2.34
N PRO A 216 22.38 -0.49 -1.71
CA PRO A 216 23.08 -0.77 -0.46
C PRO A 216 22.13 -0.64 0.74
N LEU A 217 21.25 -1.62 0.95
CA LEU A 217 20.19 -1.58 1.98
C LEU A 217 20.70 -1.32 3.41
N LEU A 218 21.91 -1.77 3.72
CA LEU A 218 22.52 -1.59 5.04
C LEU A 218 23.05 -0.16 5.26
N GLN A 219 23.22 0.62 4.20
CA GLN A 219 23.61 2.04 4.26
C GLN A 219 22.35 2.92 4.34
N GLN A 220 21.75 2.97 5.53
CA GLN A 220 20.45 3.64 5.74
C GLN A 220 20.45 5.11 5.31
N GLU A 221 21.55 5.83 5.50
CA GLU A 221 21.69 7.22 5.05
C GLU A 221 21.60 7.37 3.53
N SER A 222 22.22 6.45 2.78
CA SER A 222 22.15 6.41 1.31
C SER A 222 20.73 6.12 0.83
N VAL A 223 20.05 5.15 1.46
CA VAL A 223 18.66 4.84 1.16
C VAL A 223 17.75 6.05 1.43
N LEU A 224 17.89 6.70 2.59
CA LEU A 224 17.13 7.90 2.94
C LEU A 224 17.38 9.05 1.96
N ALA A 225 18.65 9.27 1.57
CA ALA A 225 19.02 10.29 0.60
C ALA A 225 18.37 10.03 -0.77
N GLN A 226 18.35 8.78 -1.22
CA GLN A 226 17.72 8.42 -2.49
C GLN A 226 16.18 8.59 -2.45
N VAL A 227 15.52 8.19 -1.35
CA VAL A 227 14.07 8.44 -1.19
C VAL A 227 13.78 9.94 -1.21
N ARG A 228 14.57 10.76 -0.50
CA ARG A 228 14.44 12.23 -0.51
C ARG A 228 14.58 12.79 -1.92
N ALA A 229 15.60 12.36 -2.66
CA ALA A 229 15.84 12.81 -4.03
C ALA A 229 14.67 12.45 -4.96
N ASN A 230 14.23 11.19 -4.93
CA ASN A 230 13.09 10.75 -5.73
C ASN A 230 11.81 11.52 -5.39
N LEU A 231 11.53 11.73 -4.11
CA LEU A 231 10.34 12.46 -3.65
C LEU A 231 10.37 13.92 -4.12
N ARG A 232 11.54 14.57 -4.09
CA ARG A 232 11.72 15.91 -4.63
C ARG A 232 11.48 15.92 -6.14
N ASP A 233 12.23 15.11 -6.87
CA ASP A 233 12.29 15.22 -8.34
C ASP A 233 10.98 14.73 -8.99
N GLN A 234 10.41 13.63 -8.50
CA GLN A 234 9.20 13.02 -9.05
C GLN A 234 7.92 13.49 -8.36
N GLY A 235 7.95 13.72 -7.04
CA GLY A 235 6.76 14.07 -6.28
C GLY A 235 6.50 15.58 -6.22
N GLN A 236 7.54 16.37 -5.94
CA GLN A 236 7.43 17.80 -5.69
C GLN A 236 7.67 18.67 -6.94
N LEU A 237 8.53 18.24 -7.87
CA LEU A 237 8.83 18.98 -9.10
C LEU A 237 7.98 18.53 -10.30
N GLN A 238 7.75 17.22 -10.45
CA GLN A 238 6.95 16.68 -11.56
C GLN A 238 5.44 16.72 -11.25
N ARG A 239 4.79 17.86 -11.55
CA ARG A 239 3.37 18.11 -11.24
C ARG A 239 2.38 17.74 -12.35
N SER A 240 2.85 17.64 -13.58
CA SER A 240 2.03 17.31 -14.75
C SER A 240 2.74 16.32 -15.67
N GLY A 241 2.02 15.86 -16.68
CA GLY A 241 2.46 14.79 -17.58
C GLY A 241 2.08 13.42 -17.03
N ARG A 242 2.30 12.40 -17.87
CA ARG A 242 1.84 11.02 -17.60
C ARG A 242 2.36 10.44 -16.31
N ALA A 243 3.62 10.69 -15.99
CA ALA A 243 4.22 10.25 -14.73
C ALA A 243 3.52 10.84 -13.49
N ALA A 244 3.13 12.13 -13.53
CA ALA A 244 2.44 12.78 -12.41
C ALA A 244 1.01 12.23 -12.22
N VAL A 245 0.31 11.95 -13.34
CA VAL A 245 -1.01 11.31 -13.32
C VAL A 245 -0.89 9.87 -12.79
N ASN A 246 0.09 9.09 -13.27
CA ASN A 246 0.31 7.72 -12.81
C ASN A 246 0.63 7.66 -11.31
N GLN A 247 1.43 8.59 -10.79
CA GLN A 247 1.66 8.74 -9.36
C GLN A 247 0.35 8.93 -8.59
N SER A 248 -0.52 9.82 -9.07
CA SER A 248 -1.84 10.05 -8.44
C SER A 248 -2.72 8.80 -8.51
N VAL A 249 -2.80 8.12 -9.65
CA VAL A 249 -3.56 6.87 -9.80
C VAL A 249 -3.02 5.78 -8.88
N ASN A 250 -1.71 5.59 -8.80
CA ASN A 250 -1.08 4.63 -7.91
C ASN A 250 -1.37 4.97 -6.44
N ASN A 251 -1.30 6.24 -6.06
CA ASN A 251 -1.53 6.67 -4.69
C ASN A 251 -2.99 6.55 -4.27
N GLN A 252 -3.94 6.96 -5.11
CA GLN A 252 -5.38 6.79 -4.87
C GLN A 252 -5.76 5.30 -4.66
N ARG A 253 -5.18 4.39 -5.46
CA ARG A 253 -5.35 2.94 -5.27
C ARG A 253 -4.83 2.46 -3.92
N ARG A 254 -3.74 3.03 -3.41
CA ARG A 254 -3.19 2.71 -2.09
C ARG A 254 -4.05 3.27 -0.96
N VAL A 255 -4.52 4.51 -1.04
CA VAL A 255 -5.39 5.14 -0.03
C VAL A 255 -6.66 4.30 0.20
N ALA A 256 -7.27 3.79 -0.86
CA ALA A 256 -8.47 2.96 -0.79
C ALA A 256 -8.18 1.44 -0.73
N GLN A 257 -6.92 1.03 -0.53
CA GLN A 257 -6.52 -0.37 -0.67
C GLN A 257 -7.19 -1.27 0.38
N ALA A 258 -8.04 -2.20 -0.07
CA ALA A 258 -8.65 -3.23 0.79
C ALA A 258 -7.94 -4.61 0.68
N GLN A 259 -7.18 -4.82 -0.40
CA GLN A 259 -6.51 -6.10 -0.69
C GLN A 259 -5.00 -5.91 -0.82
N LEU A 260 -4.22 -6.93 -0.41
CA LEU A 260 -2.77 -6.87 -0.50
C LEU A 260 -2.27 -6.79 -1.95
N ASN A 261 -1.38 -5.84 -2.20
CA ASN A 261 -0.60 -5.80 -3.43
C ASN A 261 0.59 -6.77 -3.34
N ARG A 262 0.32 -8.07 -3.41
CA ARG A 262 1.34 -9.13 -3.22
C ARG A 262 2.51 -9.03 -4.19
N ALA A 263 2.26 -8.61 -5.43
CA ALA A 263 3.26 -8.49 -6.47
C ALA A 263 3.88 -7.08 -6.57
N ASN A 264 3.55 -6.17 -5.65
CA ASN A 264 4.02 -4.78 -5.68
C ASN A 264 3.75 -4.11 -7.05
N ARG A 265 2.60 -4.37 -7.66
CA ARG A 265 2.22 -3.81 -8.96
C ARG A 265 1.90 -2.33 -8.88
N MET A 266 2.37 -1.56 -9.86
CA MET A 266 2.04 -0.14 -10.03
C MET A 266 2.26 0.27 -11.49
N TYR A 267 1.74 1.43 -11.89
CA TYR A 267 2.11 2.04 -13.17
C TYR A 267 3.44 2.75 -13.06
N ASP A 268 4.33 2.55 -14.03
CA ASP A 268 5.57 3.29 -14.16
C ASP A 268 5.34 4.69 -14.80
N PRO A 269 6.37 5.54 -14.93
CA PRO A 269 6.25 6.86 -15.55
C PRO A 269 5.71 6.85 -16.99
N GLN A 270 5.79 5.72 -17.69
CA GLN A 270 5.32 5.52 -19.06
C GLN A 270 3.89 4.99 -19.13
N GLY A 271 3.27 4.66 -17.99
CA GLY A 271 1.91 4.11 -17.92
C GLY A 271 1.86 2.58 -18.06
N LYS A 272 3.02 1.91 -18.07
CA LYS A 272 3.05 0.46 -18.10
C LYS A 272 2.94 -0.09 -16.69
N GLN A 273 2.13 -1.12 -16.52
CA GLN A 273 2.07 -1.84 -15.26
C GLN A 273 3.35 -2.66 -15.07
N VAL A 274 4.09 -2.35 -14.01
CA VAL A 274 5.32 -3.05 -13.59
C VAL A 274 5.06 -3.82 -12.30
N GLN A 275 5.94 -4.78 -12.01
CA GLN A 275 5.94 -5.56 -10.77
C GLN A 275 7.39 -5.70 -10.26
N PHE A 276 7.57 -5.81 -8.95
CA PHE A 276 8.90 -5.87 -8.33
C PHE A 276 9.09 -7.22 -7.64
N SER A 277 9.74 -8.17 -8.32
CA SER A 277 10.04 -9.50 -7.78
C SER A 277 11.21 -9.51 -6.81
N GLY A 278 12.06 -8.48 -6.83
CA GLY A 278 13.20 -8.31 -5.90
C GLY A 278 12.78 -7.98 -4.46
N VAL A 279 11.49 -7.81 -4.20
CA VAL A 279 10.91 -7.66 -2.86
C VAL A 279 9.73 -8.61 -2.71
N GLN A 280 9.79 -9.48 -1.72
CA GLN A 280 8.75 -10.48 -1.48
C GLN A 280 8.29 -10.47 -0.03
N GLN A 281 7.04 -10.89 0.20
CA GLN A 281 6.50 -11.05 1.55
C GLN A 281 6.13 -12.50 1.81
N PHE A 282 6.78 -13.10 2.80
CA PHE A 282 6.58 -14.50 3.20
C PHE A 282 6.44 -14.58 4.72
N GLY A 283 5.44 -15.32 5.21
CA GLY A 283 5.22 -15.51 6.65
C GLY A 283 5.05 -14.20 7.44
N GLY A 284 4.48 -13.16 6.84
CA GLY A 284 4.33 -11.84 7.48
C GLY A 284 5.63 -11.02 7.60
N ARG A 285 6.70 -11.45 6.92
CA ARG A 285 7.98 -10.73 6.82
C ARG A 285 8.21 -10.21 5.42
N THR A 286 9.14 -9.28 5.29
CA THR A 286 9.58 -8.70 4.02
C THR A 286 11.02 -9.13 3.75
N PHE A 287 11.31 -9.53 2.53
CA PHE A 287 12.64 -9.92 2.08
C PHE A 287 13.04 -9.18 0.81
N PHE A 288 14.32 -8.83 0.72
CA PHE A 288 14.93 -8.17 -0.43
C PHE A 288 15.95 -9.10 -1.09
N LYS A 289 15.85 -9.30 -2.41
CA LYS A 289 16.75 -10.19 -3.16
C LYS A 289 18.09 -9.50 -3.46
N ARG A 290 19.21 -10.15 -3.14
CA ARG A 290 20.59 -9.69 -3.42
C ARG A 290 21.39 -10.86 -3.97
N GLY A 291 21.60 -10.88 -5.28
CA GLY A 291 22.07 -12.09 -5.98
C GLY A 291 21.12 -13.25 -5.65
N GLU A 292 21.66 -14.39 -5.24
CA GLU A 292 20.86 -15.56 -4.84
C GLU A 292 20.45 -15.56 -3.35
N THR A 293 20.66 -14.45 -2.64
CA THR A 293 20.34 -14.32 -1.20
C THR A 293 19.12 -13.44 -0.96
N TRP A 294 18.22 -13.87 -0.08
CA TRP A 294 17.12 -13.07 0.43
C TRP A 294 17.47 -12.48 1.79
N VAL A 295 17.38 -11.16 1.93
CA VAL A 295 17.71 -10.44 3.16
C VAL A 295 16.42 -9.94 3.83
N ASP A 296 16.17 -10.39 5.06
CA ASP A 296 15.03 -9.96 5.88
C ASP A 296 15.11 -8.44 6.16
N ALA A 297 14.00 -7.73 6.02
CA ALA A 297 13.87 -6.32 6.36
C ALA A 297 14.29 -6.00 7.81
N ARG A 298 14.17 -6.95 8.73
CA ARG A 298 14.67 -6.80 10.12
C ARG A 298 16.19 -6.73 10.19
N VAL A 299 16.89 -7.44 9.31
CA VAL A 299 18.36 -7.33 9.18
C VAL A 299 18.72 -5.99 8.55
N VAL A 300 17.95 -5.55 7.55
CA VAL A 300 18.10 -4.21 6.95
C VAL A 300 17.95 -3.09 8.00
N ALA A 301 17.01 -3.27 8.94
CA ALA A 301 16.79 -2.32 10.03
C ALA A 301 17.99 -2.20 11.00
N LEU A 302 18.86 -3.21 11.10
CA LEU A 302 20.11 -3.12 11.86
C LEU A 302 21.18 -2.25 11.17
N GLY A 303 21.03 -1.98 9.87
CA GLY A 303 21.95 -1.15 9.11
C GLY A 303 23.39 -1.67 9.15
N ALA A 304 24.35 -0.77 9.34
CA ALA A 304 25.78 -1.10 9.42
C ALA A 304 26.15 -2.02 10.61
N ALA A 305 25.27 -2.16 11.61
CA ALA A 305 25.50 -3.06 12.74
C ALA A 305 25.16 -4.53 12.41
N ALA A 306 24.53 -4.81 11.27
CA ALA A 306 24.21 -6.17 10.85
C ALA A 306 25.48 -7.02 10.70
N LYS A 307 25.58 -8.10 11.48
CA LYS A 307 26.65 -9.09 11.41
C LYS A 307 26.02 -10.48 11.45
N ILE A 308 26.56 -11.43 10.67
CA ILE A 308 26.09 -12.81 10.70
C ILE A 308 26.60 -13.46 11.99
N ASP A 309 25.69 -13.85 12.88
CA ASP A 309 26.03 -14.53 14.13
C ASP A 309 26.22 -16.04 13.93
N ARG A 310 25.41 -16.63 13.03
CA ARG A 310 25.43 -18.06 12.74
C ARG A 310 25.26 -18.36 11.27
N GLN A 311 26.09 -19.25 10.73
CA GLN A 311 25.92 -19.84 9.41
C GLN A 311 25.34 -21.25 9.56
N ILE A 312 24.26 -21.54 8.84
CA ILE A 312 23.48 -22.75 8.96
C ILE A 312 23.30 -23.35 7.57
N GLU A 313 23.58 -24.65 7.43
CA GLU A 313 23.24 -25.40 6.23
C GLU A 313 21.80 -25.89 6.28
N PHE A 314 21.05 -25.73 5.19
CA PHE A 314 19.66 -26.19 5.10
C PHE A 314 19.56 -27.71 5.38
N GLY A 315 18.59 -28.10 6.20
CA GLY A 315 18.40 -29.50 6.61
C GLY A 315 19.29 -29.97 7.77
N SER A 316 20.26 -29.16 8.23
CA SER A 316 21.08 -29.46 9.41
C SER A 316 20.27 -29.44 10.72
N THR A 317 20.90 -29.88 11.81
CA THR A 317 20.31 -29.78 13.17
C THR A 317 20.05 -28.32 13.56
N ASP A 318 20.96 -27.41 13.24
CA ASP A 318 20.77 -25.97 13.50
C ASP A 318 19.63 -25.38 12.66
N HIS A 319 19.45 -25.85 11.42
CA HIS A 319 18.31 -25.47 10.59
C HIS A 319 16.98 -25.91 11.22
N ARG A 320 16.92 -27.14 11.77
CA ARG A 320 15.72 -27.62 12.48
C ARG A 320 15.45 -26.84 13.77
N ALA A 321 16.50 -26.44 14.49
CA ALA A 321 16.36 -25.57 15.66
C ALA A 321 15.80 -24.19 15.26
N LEU A 322 16.32 -23.58 14.19
CA LEU A 322 15.79 -22.33 13.63
C LEU A 322 14.34 -22.45 13.17
N LEU A 323 14.00 -23.56 12.51
CA LEU A 323 12.63 -23.87 12.12
C LEU A 323 11.70 -23.89 13.34
N GLY A 324 12.08 -24.57 14.42
CA GLY A 324 11.30 -24.61 15.67
C GLY A 324 11.08 -23.22 16.28
N MET A 325 12.09 -22.35 16.27
CA MET A 325 11.94 -20.95 16.72
C MET A 325 10.93 -20.17 15.85
N LEU A 326 10.98 -20.35 14.54
CA LEU A 326 10.05 -19.72 13.62
C LEU A 326 8.63 -20.30 13.72
N GLU A 327 8.47 -21.60 13.99
CA GLU A 327 7.17 -22.23 14.21
C GLU A 327 6.47 -21.70 15.47
N ALA A 328 7.22 -21.46 16.55
CA ALA A 328 6.68 -20.85 17.77
C ALA A 328 6.07 -19.45 17.51
N SER A 329 6.63 -18.71 16.55
CA SER A 329 6.09 -17.43 16.07
C SER A 329 5.19 -17.55 14.83
N ARG A 330 4.95 -18.77 14.33
CA ARG A 330 4.21 -19.09 13.08
C ARG A 330 4.77 -18.39 11.82
N GLN A 331 6.08 -18.18 11.78
CA GLN A 331 6.81 -17.51 10.70
C GLN A 331 7.70 -18.46 9.89
N GLN A 332 7.50 -19.77 10.01
CA GLN A 332 8.31 -20.81 9.35
C GLN A 332 8.32 -20.71 7.81
N ALA A 333 7.27 -20.13 7.22
CA ALA A 333 7.22 -19.84 5.79
C ALA A 333 8.34 -18.90 5.32
N ALA A 334 9.00 -18.16 6.23
CA ALA A 334 10.23 -17.43 5.92
C ALA A 334 11.34 -18.33 5.35
N LEU A 335 11.38 -19.60 5.78
CA LEU A 335 12.32 -20.61 5.29
C LEU A 335 11.76 -21.39 4.10
N SER A 336 10.83 -20.86 3.29
CA SER A 336 10.41 -21.51 2.03
C SER A 336 10.99 -20.87 0.77
N MET A 337 11.63 -19.71 0.89
CA MET A 337 12.14 -18.93 -0.25
C MET A 337 13.29 -19.62 -0.99
N ALA A 338 13.27 -19.64 -2.32
CA ALA A 338 14.37 -20.21 -3.09
C ALA A 338 15.63 -19.33 -3.02
N GLY A 339 16.79 -19.94 -2.75
CA GLY A 339 18.07 -19.24 -2.55
C GLY A 339 18.51 -19.23 -1.08
N ASP A 340 19.67 -18.61 -0.84
CA ASP A 340 20.19 -18.40 0.51
C ASP A 340 19.33 -17.37 1.25
N ILE A 341 19.29 -17.43 2.58
CA ILE A 341 18.41 -16.55 3.37
C ILE A 341 19.21 -15.96 4.53
N VAL A 342 19.24 -14.64 4.62
CA VAL A 342 19.74 -13.90 5.78
C VAL A 342 18.55 -13.35 6.54
N LEU A 343 18.30 -13.85 7.75
CA LEU A 343 17.15 -13.45 8.56
C LEU A 343 17.52 -13.21 10.01
N GLN A 344 16.74 -12.36 10.67
CA GLN A 344 16.88 -12.09 12.10
C GLN A 344 15.80 -12.83 12.90
N GLN A 345 16.20 -13.52 13.96
CA GLN A 345 15.32 -14.21 14.89
C GLN A 345 15.89 -14.09 16.30
N ASP A 346 15.06 -13.63 17.24
CA ASP A 346 15.41 -13.51 18.67
C ASP A 346 16.73 -12.79 18.96
N GLY A 347 17.01 -11.72 18.21
CA GLY A 347 18.21 -10.90 18.35
C GLY A 347 19.42 -11.37 17.55
N HIS A 348 19.38 -12.58 16.97
CA HIS A 348 20.47 -13.15 16.20
C HIS A 348 20.21 -13.11 14.69
N VAL A 349 21.25 -12.86 13.91
CA VAL A 349 21.24 -12.91 12.45
C VAL A 349 21.79 -14.25 11.98
N PHE A 350 20.96 -14.97 11.25
CA PHE A 350 21.26 -16.28 10.69
C PHE A 350 21.49 -16.15 9.19
N TYR A 351 22.55 -16.78 8.68
CA TYR A 351 22.74 -17.06 7.27
C TYR A 351 22.38 -18.52 7.01
N VAL A 352 21.28 -18.78 6.33
CA VAL A 352 20.85 -20.12 5.92
C VAL A 352 21.31 -20.35 4.49
N ARG A 353 22.35 -21.17 4.33
CA ARG A 353 22.81 -21.62 3.03
C ARG A 353 21.90 -22.74 2.53
N ARG A 354 21.39 -22.61 1.31
CA ARG A 354 20.66 -23.68 0.64
C ARG A 354 21.57 -24.43 -0.31
N PRO A 355 21.38 -25.76 -0.45
CA PRO A 355 21.94 -26.44 -1.58
C PRO A 355 21.40 -25.82 -2.88
N PRO A 356 22.22 -25.76 -3.94
CA PRO A 356 21.76 -25.28 -5.24
C PRO A 356 20.50 -26.02 -5.64
N ALA A 357 19.55 -25.30 -6.24
CA ALA A 357 18.28 -25.90 -6.65
C ALA A 357 18.57 -27.14 -7.51
N VAL A 358 18.27 -28.33 -6.99
CA VAL A 358 18.21 -29.53 -7.81
C VAL A 358 17.13 -29.23 -8.84
N ALA A 359 17.48 -29.23 -10.13
CA ALA A 359 16.53 -29.03 -11.20
C ALA A 359 15.35 -29.99 -10.96
N SER A 360 14.22 -29.44 -10.51
CA SER A 360 13.00 -30.22 -10.39
C SER A 360 12.71 -30.75 -11.79
N ALA A 361 12.83 -32.06 -11.98
CA ALA A 361 12.21 -32.71 -13.12
C ALA A 361 10.76 -32.23 -13.15
N ALA A 362 10.36 -31.59 -14.24
CA ALA A 362 8.98 -31.18 -14.42
C ALA A 362 8.09 -32.41 -14.16
N PRO A 363 6.95 -32.26 -13.44
CA PRO A 363 6.00 -33.36 -13.37
C PRO A 363 5.67 -33.74 -14.81
N ALA A 364 5.84 -35.02 -15.13
CA ALA A 364 5.58 -35.55 -16.47
C ALA A 364 4.20 -35.05 -16.91
N THR A 365 4.17 -34.36 -18.04
CA THR A 365 2.92 -33.95 -18.69
C THR A 365 2.05 -35.20 -18.80
N PRO A 366 0.83 -35.23 -18.24
CA PRO A 366 -0.05 -36.36 -18.47
C PRO A 366 -0.25 -36.49 -19.98
N ALA A 367 0.03 -37.67 -20.51
CA ALA A 367 -0.10 -37.97 -21.93
C ALA A 367 -1.51 -37.56 -22.41
N ALA A 368 -1.56 -36.85 -23.54
CA ALA A 368 -2.81 -36.45 -24.16
C ALA A 368 -3.71 -37.68 -24.36
N PRO A 369 -5.03 -37.58 -24.08
CA PRO A 369 -5.94 -38.66 -24.36
C PRO A 369 -5.94 -38.97 -25.86
N THR A 370 -5.78 -40.25 -26.19
CA THR A 370 -5.87 -40.77 -27.56
C THR A 370 -7.18 -40.31 -28.19
N PRO A 371 -7.18 -39.75 -29.42
CA PRO A 371 -8.41 -39.33 -30.07
C PRO A 371 -9.29 -40.56 -30.32
N ALA A 372 -10.52 -40.50 -29.82
CA ALA A 372 -11.54 -41.51 -30.09
C ALA A 372 -11.79 -41.60 -31.60
N ALA A 373 -11.78 -42.82 -32.13
CA ALA A 373 -12.07 -43.10 -33.52
C ALA A 373 -13.46 -42.56 -33.89
N ALA A 374 -13.51 -41.75 -34.94
CA ALA A 374 -14.75 -41.26 -35.52
C ALA A 374 -15.57 -42.44 -36.05
N ALA A 375 -16.77 -42.64 -35.48
CA ALA A 375 -17.75 -43.56 -36.02
C ALA A 375 -18.30 -43.00 -37.34
N VAL A 376 -18.11 -43.76 -38.42
CA VAL A 376 -18.70 -43.54 -39.74
C VAL A 376 -20.19 -43.88 -39.69
N PRO A 377 -21.12 -43.01 -40.13
CA PRO A 377 -22.51 -43.40 -40.29
C PRO A 377 -22.68 -44.17 -41.61
N ALA A 378 -23.08 -45.44 -41.51
CA ALA A 378 -23.47 -46.24 -42.67
C ALA A 378 -24.95 -46.02 -43.01
N SER A 379 -25.14 -45.54 -44.24
CA SER A 379 -26.31 -45.45 -45.11
C SER A 379 -27.57 -46.26 -44.77
N ALA A 380 -28.72 -45.58 -44.89
CA ALA A 380 -30.01 -46.19 -45.20
C ALA A 380 -30.12 -46.54 -46.69
N GLY A 381 -30.74 -47.69 -47.01
CA GLY A 381 -31.34 -47.93 -48.32
C GLY A 381 -31.39 -49.39 -48.79
N ALA A 382 -32.59 -49.96 -48.67
CA ALA A 382 -33.24 -51.07 -49.40
C ALA A 382 -33.59 -52.29 -48.55
#